data_AF-A0A3N7G7A0-F1
#
_entry.id   AF-A0A3N7G7A0-F1
#
_cell.length_a   1.000
_cell.length_b   1.000
_cell.length_c   1.000
_cell.angle_alpha   90.00
_cell.angle_beta   90.00
_cell.angle_gamma   90.00
#
_symmetry.space_group_name_H-M   'P 1'
#
loop_
_entity.id
_entity.type
_entity.pdbx_description
1 polymer ?
#
loop_
_entity_poly.entity_id
_entity_poly.type
_entity_poly.pdbx_seq_one_letter_code
_entity_poly.pdbx_strand_id
1 'polypeptide(L)'
;MIVETEERVKLKTPDELLEVLKGSCFVRQEGWWSYELCYQNKIRQFHVEDEKEKVVQEFILGVYDEEATAAFNQNLSDISTLKDPRSKDASQRYHAHQYTNGTICDLTNEPRETEVRFVCSGPGAMISSIIELSTCKYALTVQSPMLCKHSFRLHLTVQGAMKCQSSCYGEKSSLRCLASLV
;
A
#
# COMPACT_ATOMS: atom_id res chain seq x y z
N MET A 1 8.28 -29.39 -35.98
CA MET A 1 9.00 -28.57 -34.98
C MET A 1 8.23 -27.28 -34.83
N ILE A 2 7.46 -27.16 -33.75
CA ILE A 2 6.85 -25.89 -33.37
C ILE A 2 7.24 -25.74 -31.90
N VAL A 3 8.31 -24.98 -31.66
CA VAL A 3 8.67 -24.50 -30.32
C VAL A 3 7.93 -23.19 -30.14
N GLU A 4 6.69 -23.28 -29.68
CA GLU A 4 6.01 -22.13 -29.08
C GLU A 4 6.64 -21.94 -27.70
N THR A 5 7.61 -21.04 -27.63
CA THR A 5 8.14 -20.57 -26.35
C THR A 5 7.06 -19.72 -25.69
N GLU A 6 6.35 -20.31 -24.73
CA GLU A 6 5.57 -19.57 -23.74
C GLU A 6 6.52 -18.65 -22.97
N GLU A 7 6.65 -17.41 -23.41
CA GLU A 7 7.31 -16.37 -22.62
C GLU A 7 6.39 -16.06 -21.43
N ARG A 8 6.60 -16.77 -20.33
CA ARG A 8 5.99 -16.46 -19.03
C ARG A 8 6.37 -15.01 -18.70
N VAL A 9 5.44 -14.08 -18.91
CA VAL A 9 5.57 -12.70 -18.45
C VAL A 9 5.76 -12.77 -16.93
N LYS A 10 6.99 -12.59 -16.45
CA LYS A 10 7.29 -12.45 -15.03
C LYS A 10 6.61 -11.17 -14.57
N LEU A 11 5.48 -11.31 -13.87
CA LEU A 11 4.82 -10.19 -13.21
C LEU A 11 5.77 -9.66 -12.14
N LYS A 12 6.11 -8.37 -12.22
CA LYS A 12 6.93 -7.70 -11.22
C LYS A 12 6.16 -7.53 -9.92
N THR A 13 6.82 -7.70 -8.79
CA THR A 13 6.21 -7.41 -7.49
C THR A 13 5.96 -5.90 -7.32
N PRO A 14 5.05 -5.47 -6.43
CA PRO A 14 4.88 -4.06 -6.11
C PRO A 14 6.18 -3.37 -5.70
N ASP A 15 7.02 -4.03 -4.90
CA ASP A 15 8.32 -3.49 -4.51
C ASP A 15 9.25 -3.31 -5.73
N GLU A 16 9.35 -4.29 -6.63
CA GLU A 16 10.14 -4.19 -7.87
C GLU A 16 9.68 -3.04 -8.80
N LEU A 17 8.39 -2.70 -8.79
CA LEU A 17 7.84 -1.58 -9.56
C LEU A 17 8.20 -0.23 -8.94
N LEU A 18 8.33 -0.18 -7.60
CA LEU A 18 8.63 1.02 -6.84
C LEU A 18 10.13 1.25 -6.67
N GLU A 19 10.99 0.29 -7.01
CA GLU A 19 12.46 0.42 -7.02
C GLU A 19 12.95 1.69 -7.76
N VAL A 20 12.24 2.13 -8.79
CA VAL A 20 12.56 3.36 -9.52
C VAL A 20 12.49 4.63 -8.65
N LEU A 21 11.81 4.56 -7.50
CA LEU A 21 11.71 5.66 -6.54
C LEU A 21 12.90 5.70 -5.57
N LYS A 22 13.80 4.69 -5.56
CA LYS A 22 14.99 4.73 -4.71
C LYS A 22 15.82 5.98 -4.98
N GLY A 23 16.21 6.65 -3.89
CA GLY A 23 16.93 7.92 -3.94
C GLY A 23 16.05 9.15 -4.24
N SER A 24 14.75 8.97 -4.49
CA SER A 24 13.80 10.07 -4.66
C SER A 24 13.16 10.45 -3.33
N CYS A 25 12.95 11.76 -3.14
CA CYS A 25 12.21 12.32 -2.02
C CYS A 25 11.04 13.15 -2.53
N PHE A 26 9.90 13.05 -1.85
CA PHE A 26 8.66 13.73 -2.19
C PHE A 26 8.31 14.67 -1.05
N VAL A 27 8.02 15.94 -1.36
CA VAL A 27 7.66 16.95 -0.37
C VAL A 27 6.22 17.39 -0.59
N ARG A 28 5.47 17.55 0.51
CA ARG A 28 4.13 18.13 0.52
C ARG A 28 4.00 19.10 1.69
N GLN A 29 3.56 20.31 1.40
CA GLN A 29 3.18 21.28 2.42
C GLN A 29 1.68 21.17 2.74
N GLU A 30 1.33 21.15 4.02
CA GLU A 30 -0.04 21.12 4.50
C GLU A 30 -0.18 22.05 5.71
N GLY A 31 -0.64 23.28 5.43
CA GLY A 31 -0.70 24.35 6.43
C GLY A 31 0.68 24.76 6.93
N TRP A 32 0.86 24.72 8.26
CA TRP A 32 2.12 25.06 8.93
C TRP A 32 3.23 24.04 8.67
N TRP A 33 2.89 22.79 8.38
CA TRP A 33 3.87 21.71 8.29
C TRP A 33 4.22 21.36 6.84
N SER A 34 5.48 21.04 6.61
CA SER A 34 5.97 20.36 5.42
C SER A 34 6.34 18.92 5.77
N TYR A 35 6.03 18.00 4.87
CA TYR A 35 6.29 16.57 5.02
C TYR A 35 7.15 16.09 3.86
N GLU A 36 8.26 15.45 4.17
CA GLU A 36 9.14 14.82 3.20
C GLU A 36 9.15 13.31 3.41
N LEU A 37 8.87 12.56 2.35
CA LEU A 37 9.09 11.12 2.29
C LEU A 37 10.27 10.85 1.35
N CYS A 38 11.36 10.29 1.88
CA CYS A 38 12.41 9.69 1.05
C CYS A 38 12.17 8.18 1.00
N TYR A 39 11.97 7.64 -0.21
CA TYR A 39 11.58 6.24 -0.41
C TYR A 39 12.61 5.27 0.20
N GLN A 40 12.13 4.36 1.05
CA GLN A 40 12.94 3.39 1.80
C GLN A 40 14.06 4.02 2.67
N ASN A 41 13.86 5.26 3.11
CA ASN A 41 14.78 5.93 4.00
C ASN A 41 14.04 6.44 5.25
N LYS A 42 13.47 7.63 5.21
CA LYS A 42 12.80 8.23 6.36
C LYS A 42 11.71 9.19 5.94
N ILE A 43 10.84 9.49 6.89
CA ILE A 43 9.81 10.50 6.77
C ILE A 43 10.11 11.61 7.77
N ARG A 44 10.14 12.85 7.28
CA ARG A 44 10.41 14.03 8.10
C ARG A 44 9.22 14.99 8.03
N GLN A 45 8.84 15.54 9.18
CA GLN A 45 7.93 16.68 9.30
C GLN A 45 8.76 17.89 9.72
N PHE A 46 8.58 19.02 9.07
CA PHE A 46 9.36 20.22 9.36
C PHE A 46 8.60 21.51 9.04
N HIS A 47 8.92 22.58 9.76
CA HIS A 47 8.43 23.92 9.48
C HIS A 47 9.62 24.83 9.14
N VAL A 48 9.45 25.64 8.10
CA VAL A 48 10.44 26.59 7.60
C VAL A 48 9.93 28.00 7.84
N GLU A 49 10.76 28.86 8.44
CA GLU A 49 10.43 30.27 8.63
C GLU A 49 10.57 31.04 7.30
N ASP A 50 9.48 31.68 6.86
CA ASP A 50 9.33 32.27 5.51
C ASP A 50 10.43 33.26 5.12
N GLU A 51 11.02 33.98 6.09
CA GLU A 51 12.01 35.02 5.81
C GLU A 51 13.44 34.50 5.63
N LYS A 52 13.75 33.30 6.12
CA LYS A 52 15.14 32.81 6.24
C LYS A 52 15.39 31.45 5.63
N GLU A 53 14.36 30.82 5.05
CA GLU A 53 14.39 29.43 4.56
C GLU A 53 14.99 28.46 5.60
N LYS A 54 14.88 28.80 6.89
CA LYS A 54 15.49 28.07 7.98
C LYS A 54 14.48 27.09 8.57
N VAL A 55 14.86 25.83 8.65
CA VAL A 55 14.09 24.83 9.42
C VAL A 55 14.17 25.19 10.89
N VAL A 56 13.03 25.56 11.48
CA VAL A 56 12.93 25.95 12.90
C VAL A 56 12.39 24.83 13.78
N GLN A 57 11.67 23.86 13.18
CA GLN A 57 11.17 22.70 13.87
C GLN A 57 11.21 21.49 12.94
N GLU A 58 11.66 20.35 13.46
CA GLU A 58 11.79 19.09 12.71
C GLU A 58 11.46 17.89 13.61
N PHE A 59 10.73 16.93 13.05
CA PHE A 59 10.42 15.63 13.64
C PHE A 59 10.59 14.52 12.61
N ILE A 60 11.06 13.35 13.04
CA ILE A 60 11.11 12.16 12.20
C ILE A 60 9.84 11.35 12.48
N LEU A 61 9.01 11.15 11.47
CA LEU A 61 7.75 10.40 11.60
C LEU A 61 7.95 8.88 11.42
N GLY A 62 9.17 8.47 11.10
CA GLY A 62 9.61 7.08 11.02
C GLY A 62 10.78 6.91 10.05
N VAL A 63 11.47 5.79 10.20
CA VAL A 63 12.54 5.27 9.34
C VAL A 63 12.04 3.96 8.74
N TYR A 64 12.37 3.71 7.48
CA TYR A 64 11.90 2.53 6.77
C TYR A 64 12.29 1.25 7.50
N ASP A 65 11.31 0.39 7.74
CA ASP A 65 11.46 -0.86 8.47
C ASP A 65 11.10 -2.02 7.54
N GLU A 66 12.12 -2.69 7.02
CA GLU A 66 11.98 -3.79 6.07
C GLU A 66 11.30 -5.00 6.70
N GLU A 67 11.64 -5.33 7.96
CA GLU A 67 11.06 -6.47 8.68
C GLU A 67 9.59 -6.22 9.01
N ALA A 68 9.25 -5.04 9.53
CA ALA A 68 7.86 -4.67 9.79
C ALA A 68 7.04 -4.58 8.49
N THR A 69 7.63 -4.09 7.41
CA THR A 69 7.00 -4.06 6.08
C THR A 69 6.72 -5.46 5.57
N ALA A 70 7.70 -6.36 5.65
CA ALA A 70 7.55 -7.75 5.23
C ALA A 70 6.51 -8.48 6.09
N ALA A 71 6.55 -8.33 7.41
CA ALA A 71 5.58 -8.93 8.33
C ALA A 71 4.16 -8.42 8.09
N PHE A 72 4.01 -7.10 7.87
CA PHE A 72 2.72 -6.49 7.53
C PHE A 72 2.17 -7.08 6.25
N ASN A 73 2.98 -7.13 5.18
CA ASN A 73 2.55 -7.65 3.88
C ASN A 73 2.39 -9.18 3.83
N GLN A 74 3.11 -9.94 4.67
CA GLN A 74 2.96 -11.40 4.80
C GLN A 74 1.67 -11.81 5.52
N ASN A 75 1.33 -11.10 6.61
CA ASN A 75 0.07 -11.31 7.33
C ASN A 75 -1.17 -10.97 6.48
N LEU A 76 -0.95 -10.34 5.33
CA LEU A 76 -1.96 -9.96 4.34
C LEU A 76 -1.90 -10.88 3.11
N SER A 77 -1.58 -12.17 3.29
CA SER A 77 -1.41 -13.19 2.23
C SER A 77 -2.55 -13.27 1.21
N ASP A 78 -3.72 -12.75 1.55
CA ASP A 78 -4.70 -12.33 0.55
C ASP A 78 -4.34 -10.95 0.04
N ILE A 79 -3.55 -10.92 -1.04
CA ILE A 79 -3.39 -9.81 -1.99
C ILE A 79 -4.75 -9.50 -2.67
N SER A 80 -5.87 -9.61 -1.95
CA SER A 80 -7.14 -8.94 -2.17
C SER A 80 -7.44 -7.95 -1.06
N THR A 81 -7.05 -6.71 -1.33
CA THR A 81 -7.66 -5.49 -0.81
C THR A 81 -7.39 -5.18 0.67
N LEU A 82 -6.21 -4.60 0.95
CA LEU A 82 -6.27 -3.43 1.81
C LEU A 82 -7.01 -2.35 1.01
N LYS A 83 -8.34 -2.31 1.17
CA LYS A 83 -9.13 -1.15 0.77
C LYS A 83 -8.64 -0.02 1.65
N ASP A 84 -8.32 1.12 1.06
CA ASP A 84 -8.22 2.32 1.89
C ASP A 84 -9.62 2.55 2.51
N PRO A 85 -9.78 2.49 3.85
CA PRO A 85 -11.07 2.70 4.49
C PRO A 85 -11.69 4.06 4.16
N ARG A 86 -10.88 4.99 3.64
CA ARG A 86 -11.27 6.36 3.28
C ARG A 86 -11.46 6.57 1.78
N SER A 87 -11.17 5.57 0.93
CA SER A 87 -11.45 5.64 -0.51
C SER A 87 -12.95 5.48 -0.77
N LYS A 88 -13.52 6.41 -1.55
CA LYS A 88 -14.90 6.27 -2.09
C LYS A 88 -14.97 5.16 -3.14
N ASP A 89 -13.84 4.80 -3.73
CA ASP A 89 -13.72 3.69 -4.65
C ASP A 89 -13.30 2.44 -3.87
N ALA A 90 -14.29 1.57 -3.64
CA ALA A 90 -14.12 0.29 -2.96
C ALA A 90 -13.14 -0.66 -3.67
N SER A 91 -12.66 -0.32 -4.87
CA SER A 91 -11.67 -1.07 -5.64
C SER A 91 -10.23 -0.54 -5.51
N GLN A 92 -10.01 0.63 -4.89
CA GLN A 92 -8.68 1.21 -4.77
C GLN A 92 -7.84 0.46 -3.73
N ARG A 93 -6.89 -0.33 -4.24
CA ARG A 93 -5.90 -1.10 -3.50
C ARG A 93 -4.63 -0.28 -3.30
N TYR A 94 -3.91 -0.56 -2.21
CA TYR A 94 -2.58 0.01 -1.98
C TYR A 94 -1.55 -1.05 -1.58
N HIS A 95 -0.28 -0.72 -1.81
CA HIS A 95 0.88 -1.42 -1.26
C HIS A 95 1.41 -0.65 -0.04
N ALA A 96 1.72 -1.34 1.05
CA ALA A 96 2.06 -0.70 2.31
C ALA A 96 3.54 -0.87 2.65
N HIS A 97 4.17 0.21 3.10
CA HIS A 97 5.47 0.22 3.75
C HIS A 97 5.34 0.76 5.17
N GLN A 98 6.03 0.14 6.12
CA GLN A 98 6.05 0.55 7.52
C GLN A 98 7.30 1.38 7.80
N TYR A 99 7.12 2.52 8.48
CA TYR A 99 8.19 3.39 8.92
C TYR A 99 8.09 3.54 10.45
N THR A 100 9.06 3.01 11.17
CA THR A 100 9.06 2.92 12.65
C THR A 100 10.20 3.74 13.23
N ASN A 101 10.37 3.75 14.56
CA ASN A 101 11.53 4.37 15.23
C ASN A 101 11.73 5.87 14.89
N GLY A 102 10.64 6.63 14.78
CA GLY A 102 10.69 8.09 14.64
C GLY A 102 11.11 8.81 15.92
N THR A 103 11.09 10.15 15.89
CA THR A 103 11.36 10.97 17.08
C THR A 103 10.36 10.64 18.18
N ILE A 104 10.82 10.57 19.43
CA ILE A 104 9.97 10.28 20.60
C ILE A 104 8.87 11.33 20.71
N CYS A 105 7.63 10.84 20.82
CA CYS A 105 6.44 11.65 21.02
C CYS A 105 6.43 12.21 22.44
N ASP A 106 6.29 13.52 22.59
CA ASP A 106 6.17 14.20 23.88
C ASP A 106 4.87 13.85 24.63
N LEU A 107 3.81 13.51 23.88
CA LEU A 107 2.49 13.19 24.45
C LEU A 107 2.33 11.73 24.88
N THR A 108 2.88 10.78 24.11
CA THR A 108 2.74 9.34 24.39
C THR A 108 4.01 8.72 24.94
N ASN A 109 5.16 9.40 24.82
CA ASN A 109 6.49 8.87 25.12
C ASN A 109 6.87 7.63 24.29
N GLU A 110 6.19 7.40 23.17
CA GLU A 110 6.49 6.35 22.20
C GLU A 110 7.13 6.95 20.93
N PRO A 111 7.97 6.20 20.20
CA PRO A 111 8.49 6.66 18.91
C PRO A 111 7.34 6.87 17.92
N ARG A 112 7.42 7.96 17.14
CA ARG A 112 6.48 8.20 16.03
C ARG A 112 6.62 7.09 14.98
N GLU A 113 5.50 6.70 14.39
CA GLU A 113 5.44 5.70 13.32
C GLU A 113 4.48 6.13 12.21
N THR A 114 4.74 5.64 11.00
CA THR A 114 3.96 5.98 9.81
C THR A 114 3.76 4.76 8.91
N GLU A 115 2.52 4.52 8.50
CA GLU A 115 2.18 3.61 7.41
C GLU A 115 2.13 4.38 6.08
N VAL A 116 2.99 4.03 5.13
CA VAL A 116 2.99 4.61 3.79
C VAL A 116 2.20 3.74 2.83
N ARG A 117 1.15 4.30 2.22
CA ARG A 117 0.24 3.63 1.29
C ARG A 117 0.50 4.08 -0.14
N PHE A 118 1.06 3.20 -0.96
CA PHE A 118 1.24 3.46 -2.38
C PHE A 118 0.01 3.04 -3.17
N VAL A 119 -0.66 3.98 -3.82
CA VAL A 119 -1.84 3.75 -4.66
C VAL A 119 -1.52 4.00 -6.13
N CYS A 120 -2.09 3.18 -7.02
CA CYS A 120 -2.09 3.48 -8.45
C CYS A 120 -2.96 4.72 -8.71
N SER A 121 -2.34 5.84 -9.06
CA SER A 121 -3.02 7.08 -9.45
C SER A 121 -2.02 8.09 -10.03
N GLY A 122 -2.53 9.04 -10.80
CA GLY A 122 -1.80 10.22 -11.27
C GLY A 122 -0.76 9.94 -12.37
N PRO A 123 -0.21 11.00 -12.99
CA PRO A 123 0.83 10.89 -14.00
C PRO A 123 2.25 10.75 -13.42
N GLY A 124 2.43 11.00 -12.12
CA GLY A 124 3.73 11.00 -11.45
C GLY A 124 3.64 10.60 -9.99
N ALA A 125 4.77 10.23 -9.39
CA ALA A 125 4.85 9.84 -7.99
C ALA A 125 4.80 11.08 -7.08
N MET A 126 3.84 11.15 -6.16
CA MET A 126 3.70 12.29 -5.22
C MET A 126 2.88 11.93 -3.99
N ILE A 127 3.09 12.67 -2.90
CA ILE A 127 2.28 12.55 -1.67
C ILE A 127 0.91 13.19 -1.92
N SER A 128 -0.15 12.38 -1.87
CA SER A 128 -1.53 12.87 -2.04
C SER A 128 -2.18 13.30 -0.73
N SER A 129 -1.83 12.67 0.38
CA SER A 129 -2.39 12.99 1.70
C SER A 129 -1.50 12.49 2.82
N ILE A 130 -1.55 13.20 3.95
CA ILE A 130 -1.02 12.73 5.22
C ILE A 130 -2.07 12.98 6.30
N ILE A 131 -2.28 11.99 7.15
CA ILE A 131 -3.29 12.00 8.21
C ILE A 131 -2.69 11.42 9.48
N GLU A 132 -3.01 12.03 10.62
CA GLU A 132 -2.72 11.45 11.92
C GLU A 132 -3.89 10.55 12.32
N LEU A 133 -3.64 9.24 12.41
CA LEU A 133 -4.67 8.24 12.74
C LEU A 133 -5.00 8.24 14.23
N SER A 134 -3.96 8.43 15.03
CA SER A 134 -3.98 8.66 16.48
C SER A 134 -2.72 9.44 16.83
N THR A 135 -2.63 9.97 18.05
CA THR A 135 -1.48 10.75 18.51
C THR A 135 -0.15 10.08 18.13
N CYS A 136 0.68 10.78 17.34
CA CYS A 136 2.00 10.34 16.89
C CYS A 136 2.03 9.09 15.98
N LYS A 137 0.88 8.67 15.43
CA LYS A 137 0.76 7.60 14.42
C LYS A 137 0.14 8.15 13.14
N TYR A 138 0.86 8.03 12.04
CA TYR A 138 0.49 8.67 10.79
C TYR A 138 0.16 7.63 9.69
N ALA A 139 -0.67 8.04 8.74
CA ALA A 139 -0.79 7.36 7.46
C ALA A 139 -0.54 8.36 6.32
N LEU A 140 0.36 8.00 5.42
CA LEU A 140 0.79 8.84 4.31
C LEU A 140 0.47 8.11 3.00
N THR A 141 -0.31 8.73 2.13
CA THR A 141 -0.69 8.15 0.84
C THR A 141 0.16 8.74 -0.27
N VAL A 142 0.79 7.88 -1.06
CA VAL A 142 1.60 8.22 -2.23
C VAL A 142 0.88 7.70 -3.46
N GLN A 143 0.59 8.59 -4.40
CA GLN A 143 0.15 8.20 -5.73
C GLN A 143 1.37 7.82 -6.55
N SER A 144 1.32 6.70 -7.27
CA SER A 144 2.40 6.26 -8.15
C SER A 144 1.85 5.57 -9.40
N PRO A 145 2.17 6.05 -10.62
CA PRO A 145 1.76 5.40 -11.86
C PRO A 145 2.44 4.04 -12.08
N MET A 146 3.55 3.76 -11.38
CA MET A 146 4.29 2.50 -11.56
C MET A 146 3.47 1.28 -11.13
N LEU A 147 2.59 1.46 -10.15
CA LEU A 147 1.67 0.42 -9.68
C LEU A 147 0.47 0.21 -10.60
N CYS A 148 0.25 1.06 -11.61
CA CYS A 148 -0.87 0.94 -12.54
C CYS A 148 -0.62 -0.05 -13.67
N LYS A 149 0.65 -0.27 -14.04
CA LYS A 149 1.03 -1.24 -15.09
C LYS A 149 0.82 -2.68 -14.63
N HIS A 150 0.91 -2.91 -13.33
CA HIS A 150 0.53 -4.16 -12.73
C HIS A 150 -0.96 -4.08 -12.47
N SER A 151 -1.76 -4.81 -13.26
CA SER A 151 -3.07 -5.17 -12.77
C SER A 151 -2.85 -5.86 -11.43
N PHE A 152 -3.32 -5.29 -10.33
CA PHE A 152 -3.64 -6.06 -9.13
C PHE A 152 -4.79 -7.06 -9.42
N ARG A 153 -4.83 -7.64 -10.65
CA ARG A 153 -5.48 -8.89 -10.96
C ARG A 153 -4.66 -9.95 -10.28
N LEU A 154 -5.15 -10.38 -9.13
CA LEU A 154 -4.98 -11.78 -8.78
C LEU A 154 -5.41 -12.61 -9.99
N HIS A 155 -4.50 -13.43 -10.50
CA HIS A 155 -4.94 -14.77 -10.87
C HIS A 155 -5.59 -15.32 -9.60
N LEU A 156 -6.92 -15.33 -9.55
CA LEU A 156 -7.62 -16.32 -8.74
C LEU A 156 -7.17 -17.66 -9.30
N THR A 157 -6.08 -18.23 -8.79
CA THR A 157 -6.02 -19.68 -8.70
C THR A 157 -7.09 -20.04 -7.71
N VAL A 158 -8.30 -20.25 -8.25
CA VAL A 158 -9.34 -21.04 -7.60
C VAL A 158 -8.73 -22.42 -7.40
N GLN A 159 -7.98 -22.61 -6.32
CA GLN A 159 -7.74 -23.95 -5.81
C GLN A 159 -9.07 -24.44 -5.26
N GLY A 160 -9.81 -25.11 -6.13
CA GLY A 160 -11.13 -25.65 -5.83
C GLY A 160 -12.14 -25.28 -6.89
N ALA A 161 -12.02 -25.83 -8.10
CA ALA A 161 -13.16 -25.92 -8.98
C ALA A 161 -14.25 -26.75 -8.27
N MET A 162 -15.18 -26.11 -7.58
CA MET A 162 -16.44 -26.74 -7.21
C MET A 162 -17.15 -27.08 -8.51
N LYS A 163 -17.04 -28.35 -8.92
CA LYS A 163 -17.86 -28.89 -10.01
C LYS A 163 -19.31 -28.84 -9.58
N CYS A 164 -20.04 -27.81 -10.03
CA CYS A 164 -21.49 -27.85 -10.05
C CYS A 164 -21.91 -28.91 -11.07
N GLN A 165 -22.36 -30.07 -10.58
CA GLN A 165 -22.89 -31.12 -11.44
C GLN A 165 -24.36 -30.82 -11.69
N SER A 166 -24.70 -30.47 -12.94
CA SER A 166 -26.08 -30.32 -13.38
C SER A 166 -26.74 -31.70 -13.46
N SER A 167 -27.58 -32.05 -12.49
CA SER A 167 -28.59 -33.08 -12.70
C SER A 167 -29.92 -32.40 -12.95
N CYS A 168 -30.32 -32.32 -14.22
CA CYS A 168 -31.68 -31.96 -14.60
C CYS A 168 -32.57 -33.19 -14.45
N TYR A 169 -33.36 -33.25 -13.39
CA TYR A 169 -34.58 -34.07 -13.37
C TYR A 169 -35.71 -33.34 -12.64
N GLY A 170 -36.76 -33.02 -13.40
CA GLY A 170 -38.16 -32.94 -12.93
C GLY A 170 -38.54 -31.85 -11.92
N GLU A 171 -39.21 -30.82 -12.44
CA GLU A 171 -40.17 -29.90 -11.78
C GLU A 171 -39.76 -29.08 -10.53
N LYS A 172 -39.77 -27.74 -10.76
CA LYS A 172 -39.95 -26.63 -9.80
C LYS A 172 -38.91 -26.45 -8.67
N SER A 173 -37.90 -25.66 -9.02
CA SER A 173 -37.32 -24.56 -8.20
C SER A 173 -36.94 -24.87 -6.74
N SER A 174 -35.74 -25.42 -6.53
CA SER A 174 -34.90 -25.14 -5.37
C SER A 174 -33.45 -25.52 -5.68
N LEU A 175 -32.55 -24.54 -5.78
CA LEU A 175 -31.10 -24.81 -5.78
C LEU A 175 -30.67 -25.07 -4.33
N ARG A 176 -30.06 -26.23 -4.06
CA ARG A 176 -29.37 -26.50 -2.79
C ARG A 176 -27.89 -26.68 -3.06
N CYS A 177 -27.07 -25.78 -2.52
CA CYS A 177 -25.63 -25.98 -2.41
C CYS A 177 -25.38 -26.84 -1.16
N LEU A 178 -24.80 -28.03 -1.33
CA LEU A 178 -24.35 -28.87 -0.22
C LEU A 178 -22.84 -28.70 -0.05
N ALA A 179 -22.43 -28.24 1.13
CA ALA A 179 -21.04 -28.26 1.55
C ALA A 179 -20.72 -29.69 2.03
N SER A 180 -19.77 -30.36 1.37
CA SER A 180 -19.09 -31.52 1.95
C SER A 180 -17.62 -31.17 2.08
N LEU A 181 -17.13 -31.19 3.32
CA LEU A 181 -15.71 -31.14 3.62
C LEU A 181 -15.07 -32.44 3.17
N VAL A 182 -13.98 -32.34 2.42
CA VAL A 182 -12.97 -33.39 2.30
C VAL A 182 -11.73 -32.88 3.02
#